data_AF-A0A7S2PCM5-F1
#
_entry.id   AF-A0A7S2PCM5-F1
#
_cell.length_a   1.000
_cell.length_b   1.000
_cell.length_c   1.000
_cell.angle_alpha   90.00
_cell.angle_beta   90.00
_cell.angle_gamma   90.00
#
_symmetry.space_group_name_H-M   'P 1'
#
loop_
_entity.id
_entity.type
_entity.pdbx_description
1 polymer ?
#
loop_
_entity_poly.entity_id
_entity_poly.type
_entity_poly.pdbx_seq_one_letter_code
_entity_poly.pdbx_strand_id
1 'polypeptide(L)'
;MDGPSLALLTNKATMVENRIPRGKNAVSELRKKKIKEIADREARKEQIHRMESVLLQKLGNTADLSDASKAVRVAAVREFLTHEENHFDIKEKRRISEYVIFLRSQIENKVARNKKAEKEAAEMAKRDADLRAERSSAPAKEEPKKQNERLKLRLDDPKVDPWALMSMVNNIDAEDGLKKDHDKAISKQKAMAGILSDQVKQKKAIEGEAKEESKKYVDEQRRKYNEWKREQELAEKREADKSRQLRRDRQEHIEQLKHRKKQTAKELRDAELEMMEKIKIDLRKEENKKIEKREEERRSLAFAKKENMEREKLKQKQREEEAALDAKLMREYKAKLDREEEKRIEQFNARLARYEAISLQREEAGFNKKEREKILKVERKILREALAKEKADAERERSDREMLIEKQRRINEDNQMMAKQKLSMEKRKKKAEEAYSVQFRKDIELILEEEREKQMKKKEMDKDHCEQLKEQIKMREKAKEECLDCPHMTDIEKSMNREIMRRIENDSIVQEKILKRMVENEQKKVKPVEAEE
;
A
#
# COMPACT_ATOMS: atom_id res chain seq x y z
N MET A 1 -43.70 -40.82 -40.59
CA MET A 1 -43.54 -40.54 -39.14
C MET A 1 -42.31 -39.63 -38.97
N ASP A 2 -42.20 -38.55 -39.74
CA ASP A 2 -42.90 -37.25 -39.54
C ASP A 2 -42.48 -36.59 -38.22
N GLY A 3 -41.83 -35.43 -38.35
CA GLY A 3 -41.06 -34.69 -37.34
C GLY A 3 -41.87 -33.99 -36.23
N PRO A 4 -41.51 -32.79 -35.72
CA PRO A 4 -40.51 -31.83 -36.21
C PRO A 4 -39.58 -31.19 -35.16
N SER A 5 -38.61 -30.45 -35.71
CA SER A 5 -37.78 -29.38 -35.14
C SER A 5 -38.43 -28.52 -34.05
N LEU A 6 -37.67 -28.21 -32.98
CA LEU A 6 -37.82 -26.98 -32.20
C LEU A 6 -36.50 -26.60 -31.51
N ALA A 7 -35.79 -25.68 -32.15
CA ALA A 7 -34.74 -24.89 -31.54
C ALA A 7 -35.38 -23.91 -30.53
N LEU A 8 -34.94 -23.96 -29.27
CA LEU A 8 -35.27 -22.98 -28.24
C LEU A 8 -34.03 -22.61 -27.43
N LEU A 9 -33.46 -21.46 -27.81
CA LEU A 9 -33.02 -20.37 -26.93
C LEU A 9 -32.61 -20.76 -25.49
N THR A 10 -31.31 -20.86 -25.25
CA THR A 10 -30.75 -20.54 -23.93
C THR A 10 -29.73 -19.41 -24.06
N ASN A 11 -30.20 -18.19 -23.82
CA ASN A 11 -29.38 -17.02 -23.52
C ASN A 11 -28.62 -17.28 -22.21
N LYS A 12 -27.35 -17.70 -22.29
CA LYS A 12 -26.43 -17.61 -21.14
C LYS A 12 -25.80 -16.23 -21.14
N ALA A 13 -26.33 -15.38 -20.27
CA ALA A 13 -25.74 -14.11 -19.90
C ALA A 13 -24.27 -14.30 -19.50
N THR A 14 -23.34 -13.80 -20.31
CA THR A 14 -21.95 -13.55 -19.90
C THR A 14 -21.95 -12.38 -18.93
N MET A 15 -22.20 -12.66 -17.65
CA MET A 15 -21.84 -11.74 -16.59
C MET A 15 -20.31 -11.67 -16.53
N VAL A 16 -19.78 -10.57 -17.07
CA VAL A 16 -18.43 -10.09 -16.82
C VAL A 16 -18.36 -9.75 -15.33
N GLU A 17 -18.04 -10.73 -14.50
CA GLU A 17 -17.63 -10.48 -13.13
C GLU A 17 -16.25 -9.82 -13.17
N ASN A 18 -16.22 -8.49 -13.13
CA ASN A 18 -15.07 -7.72 -12.68
C ASN A 18 -14.74 -8.11 -11.23
N ARG A 19 -14.07 -9.26 -11.04
CA ARG A 19 -13.57 -9.68 -9.72
C ARG A 19 -12.38 -8.80 -9.36
N ILE A 20 -12.68 -7.75 -8.62
CA ILE A 20 -11.71 -7.01 -7.80
C ILE A 20 -10.90 -8.05 -7.01
N PRO A 21 -9.56 -8.05 -7.06
CA PRO A 21 -8.74 -9.05 -6.38
C PRO A 21 -9.01 -9.01 -4.87
N ARG A 22 -9.71 -10.03 -4.36
CA ARG A 22 -10.07 -10.20 -2.94
C ARG A 22 -8.89 -10.72 -2.09
N GLY A 23 -7.70 -10.22 -2.35
CA GLY A 23 -6.54 -10.43 -1.49
C GLY A 23 -6.30 -9.18 -0.66
N LYS A 24 -6.41 -9.25 0.68
CA LYS A 24 -6.02 -8.15 1.59
C LYS A 24 -4.59 -7.66 1.31
N ASN A 25 -3.74 -8.53 0.75
CA ASN A 25 -2.36 -8.23 0.36
C ASN A 25 -2.25 -7.50 -0.99
N ALA A 26 -3.07 -7.82 -2.00
CA ALA A 26 -3.04 -7.13 -3.30
C ALA A 26 -3.59 -5.69 -3.20
N VAL A 27 -4.63 -5.48 -2.38
CA VAL A 27 -5.14 -4.14 -2.08
C VAL A 27 -4.12 -3.34 -1.25
N SER A 28 -3.36 -3.99 -0.38
CA SER A 28 -2.26 -3.38 0.37
C SER A 28 -1.10 -2.97 -0.54
N GLU A 29 -0.68 -3.83 -1.47
CA GLU A 29 0.37 -3.55 -2.47
C GLU A 29 -0.03 -2.40 -3.40
N LEU A 30 -1.25 -2.42 -3.96
CA LEU A 30 -1.75 -1.32 -4.81
C LEU A 30 -1.90 -0.01 -4.03
N ARG A 31 -2.31 -0.06 -2.76
CA ARG A 31 -2.33 1.12 -1.88
C ARG A 31 -0.93 1.62 -1.58
N LYS A 32 0.03 0.74 -1.28
CA LYS A 32 1.45 1.11 -1.08
C LYS A 32 2.04 1.73 -2.35
N LYS A 33 1.78 1.15 -3.52
CA LYS A 33 2.21 1.69 -4.82
C LYS A 33 1.58 3.05 -5.09
N LYS A 34 0.29 3.23 -4.83
CA LYS A 34 -0.41 4.51 -4.99
C LYS A 34 0.05 5.57 -3.97
N ILE A 35 0.32 5.18 -2.72
CA ILE A 35 0.89 6.08 -1.70
C ILE A 35 2.30 6.50 -2.10
N LYS A 36 3.13 5.55 -2.57
CA LYS A 36 4.48 5.84 -3.07
C LYS A 36 4.43 6.75 -4.29
N GLU A 37 3.53 6.51 -5.24
CA GLU A 37 3.35 7.37 -6.41
C GLU A 37 2.86 8.77 -6.05
N ILE A 38 1.97 8.91 -5.06
CA ILE A 38 1.56 10.24 -4.54
C ILE A 38 2.74 10.92 -3.86
N ALA A 39 3.49 10.22 -3.02
CA ALA A 39 4.68 10.75 -2.36
C ALA A 39 5.76 11.17 -3.37
N ASP A 40 5.98 10.37 -4.42
CA ASP A 40 6.93 10.68 -5.50
C ASP A 40 6.45 11.90 -6.31
N ARG A 41 5.13 12.04 -6.56
CA ARG A 41 4.55 13.23 -7.19
C ARG A 41 4.68 14.48 -6.32
N GLU A 42 4.46 14.36 -5.01
CA GLU A 42 4.62 15.47 -4.06
C GLU A 42 6.09 15.89 -3.94
N ALA A 43 7.01 14.92 -3.84
CA ALA A 43 8.45 15.16 -3.86
C ALA A 43 8.90 15.86 -5.16
N ARG A 44 8.38 15.44 -6.32
CA ARG A 44 8.63 16.13 -7.60
C ARG A 44 8.09 17.56 -7.60
N LYS A 45 6.88 17.80 -7.09
CA LYS A 45 6.31 19.16 -6.98
C LYS A 45 7.15 20.05 -6.08
N GLU A 46 7.59 19.52 -4.94
CA GLU A 46 8.45 20.25 -4.01
C GLU A 46 9.83 20.54 -4.64
N GLN A 47 10.39 19.58 -5.38
CA GLN A 47 11.63 19.75 -6.12
C GLN A 47 11.50 20.85 -7.20
N ILE A 48 10.41 20.83 -7.98
CA ILE A 48 10.08 21.86 -8.97
C ILE A 48 9.97 23.23 -8.30
N HIS A 49 9.25 23.33 -7.17
CA HIS A 49 9.08 24.59 -6.45
C HIS A 49 10.39 25.13 -5.88
N ARG A 50 11.24 24.26 -5.31
CA ARG A 50 12.58 24.63 -4.84
C ARG A 50 13.43 25.16 -5.99
N MET A 51 13.37 24.52 -7.15
CA MET A 51 14.12 24.93 -8.34
C MET A 51 13.56 26.22 -8.96
N GLU A 52 12.23 26.39 -9.00
CA GLU A 52 11.58 27.64 -9.38
C GLU A 52 12.10 28.79 -8.51
N SER A 53 12.14 28.58 -7.19
CA SER A 53 12.68 29.58 -6.24
C SER A 53 14.16 29.88 -6.50
N VAL A 54 15.00 28.87 -6.73
CA VAL A 54 16.44 29.05 -6.97
C VAL A 54 16.68 29.78 -8.30
N LEU A 55 15.99 29.38 -9.38
CA LEU A 55 16.10 30.02 -10.69
C LEU A 55 15.59 31.45 -10.66
N LEU A 56 14.46 31.73 -9.99
CA LEU A 56 13.95 33.09 -9.83
C LEU A 56 14.89 33.96 -9.00
N GLN A 57 15.49 33.43 -7.94
CA GLN A 57 16.48 34.16 -7.15
C GLN A 57 17.73 34.48 -7.97
N LYS A 58 18.21 33.51 -8.77
CA LYS A 58 19.37 33.69 -9.64
C LYS A 58 19.09 34.67 -10.79
N LEU A 59 17.89 34.64 -11.38
CA LEU A 59 17.45 35.61 -12.40
C LEU A 59 17.10 36.98 -11.81
N GLY A 60 16.78 37.05 -10.51
CA GLY A 60 16.54 38.30 -9.79
C GLY A 60 17.82 39.07 -9.50
N ASN A 61 18.93 38.37 -9.29
CA ASN A 61 20.23 38.95 -8.97
C ASN A 61 21.02 39.43 -10.21
N THR A 62 20.48 39.30 -11.41
CA THR A 62 21.17 39.64 -12.66
C THR A 62 20.69 40.99 -13.16
N ALA A 63 21.59 41.98 -13.18
CA ALA A 63 21.28 43.38 -13.48
C ALA A 63 20.59 43.59 -14.83
N ASP A 64 20.89 42.74 -15.82
CA ASP A 64 20.43 42.87 -17.22
C ASP A 64 18.93 42.61 -17.42
N LEU A 65 18.24 42.01 -16.43
CA LEU A 65 16.81 41.67 -16.48
C LEU A 65 15.93 42.59 -15.62
N SER A 66 16.46 43.75 -15.21
CA SER A 66 15.76 44.80 -14.46
C SER A 66 14.41 45.17 -15.10
N ASP A 67 14.39 45.33 -16.42
CA ASP A 67 13.23 45.80 -17.18
C ASP A 67 12.15 44.73 -17.40
N ALA A 68 12.48 43.46 -17.17
CA ALA A 68 11.52 42.37 -17.32
C ALA A 68 10.61 42.28 -16.09
N SER A 69 9.30 42.47 -16.30
CA SER A 69 8.30 42.29 -15.25
C SER A 69 8.46 40.94 -14.53
N LYS A 70 8.33 40.94 -13.20
CA LYS A 70 8.40 39.74 -12.35
C LYS A 70 7.46 38.65 -12.87
N ALA A 71 6.30 39.01 -13.41
CA ALA A 71 5.34 38.08 -13.99
C ALA A 71 5.90 37.33 -15.23
N VAL A 72 6.66 38.02 -16.08
CA VAL A 72 7.28 37.42 -17.29
C VAL A 72 8.38 36.43 -16.89
N ARG A 73 9.19 36.79 -15.88
CA ARG A 73 10.23 35.90 -15.33
C ARG A 73 9.62 34.62 -14.72
N VAL A 74 8.56 34.77 -13.92
CA VAL A 74 7.83 33.63 -13.33
C VAL A 74 7.20 32.75 -14.40
N ALA A 75 6.57 33.34 -15.42
CA ALA A 75 5.96 32.58 -16.52
C ALA A 75 7.00 31.78 -17.31
N ALA A 76 8.14 32.38 -17.65
CA ALA A 76 9.21 31.71 -18.38
C ALA A 76 9.86 30.56 -17.57
N VAL A 77 10.09 30.77 -16.26
CA VAL A 77 10.62 29.72 -15.38
C VAL A 77 9.62 28.57 -15.25
N ARG A 78 8.31 28.86 -15.10
CA ARG A 78 7.29 27.81 -15.02
C ARG A 78 7.18 27.00 -16.31
N GLU A 79 7.16 27.66 -17.46
CA GLU A 79 7.09 26.99 -18.76
C GLU A 79 8.30 26.07 -18.99
N PHE A 80 9.50 26.55 -18.63
CA PHE A 80 10.72 25.77 -18.69
C PHE A 80 10.71 24.54 -17.77
N LEU A 81 10.16 24.68 -16.56
CA LEU A 81 10.03 23.60 -15.58
C LEU A 81 8.91 22.60 -15.91
N THR A 82 7.95 22.96 -16.76
CA THR A 82 6.86 22.07 -17.20
C THR A 82 7.20 21.20 -18.41
N HIS A 83 8.30 21.46 -19.13
CA HIS A 83 8.71 20.61 -20.24
C HIS A 83 9.25 19.25 -19.76
N GLU A 84 8.59 18.16 -20.17
CA GLU A 84 8.82 16.79 -19.70
C GLU A 84 10.24 16.24 -19.98
N GLU A 85 10.97 16.81 -20.94
CA GLU A 85 12.33 16.38 -21.29
C GLU A 85 13.40 16.85 -20.29
N ASN A 86 13.08 17.79 -19.40
CA ASN A 86 14.03 18.30 -18.44
C ASN A 86 13.97 17.50 -17.12
N HIS A 87 14.70 16.40 -17.04
CA HIS A 87 14.95 15.72 -15.77
C HIS A 87 16.01 16.48 -14.96
N PHE A 88 15.56 17.15 -13.91
CA PHE A 88 16.42 18.02 -13.12
C PHE A 88 16.93 17.34 -11.85
N ASP A 89 18.25 17.37 -11.61
CA ASP A 89 18.85 17.10 -10.30
C ASP A 89 19.37 18.42 -9.70
N ILE A 90 18.85 18.79 -8.53
CA ILE A 90 19.23 20.01 -7.80
C ILE A 90 20.72 19.98 -7.38
N LYS A 91 21.33 18.79 -7.31
CA LYS A 91 22.73 18.63 -6.89
C LYS A 91 23.74 19.10 -7.95
N GLU A 92 23.35 19.17 -9.23
CA GLU A 92 24.23 19.62 -10.30
C GLU A 92 24.22 21.14 -10.46
N LYS A 93 24.95 21.83 -9.57
CA LYS A 93 25.10 23.30 -9.61
C LYS A 93 25.56 23.85 -10.97
N ARG A 94 26.30 23.08 -11.78
CA ARG A 94 26.76 23.48 -13.13
C ARG A 94 25.60 23.67 -14.11
N ARG A 95 24.63 22.74 -14.12
CA ARG A 95 23.45 22.81 -14.99
C ARG A 95 22.53 23.98 -14.63
N ILE A 96 22.45 24.35 -13.35
CA ILE A 96 21.64 25.50 -12.91
C ILE A 96 22.12 26.80 -13.59
N SER A 97 23.43 27.00 -13.73
CA SER A 97 23.96 28.19 -14.41
C SER A 97 23.63 28.19 -15.91
N GLU A 98 23.71 27.04 -16.57
CA GLU A 98 23.35 26.87 -17.99
C GLU A 98 21.85 27.14 -18.21
N TYR A 99 20.99 26.65 -17.31
CA TYR A 99 19.55 26.91 -17.37
C TYR A 99 19.22 28.38 -17.17
N VAL A 100 19.94 29.08 -16.29
CA VAL A 100 19.79 30.54 -16.13
C VAL A 100 20.15 31.28 -17.43
N ILE A 101 21.20 30.86 -18.14
CA ILE A 101 21.58 31.45 -19.43
C ILE A 101 20.50 31.20 -20.48
N PHE A 102 19.99 29.97 -20.58
CA PHE A 102 18.90 29.63 -21.51
C PHE A 102 17.62 30.43 -21.21
N LEU A 103 17.23 30.51 -19.93
CA LEU A 103 16.06 31.27 -19.48
C LEU A 103 16.19 32.76 -19.76
N ARG A 104 17.40 33.34 -19.64
CA ARG A 104 17.64 34.74 -20.05
C ARG A 104 17.29 34.96 -21.51
N SER A 105 17.82 34.12 -22.41
CA SER A 105 17.54 34.23 -23.85
C SER A 105 16.04 34.12 -24.16
N GLN A 106 15.33 33.20 -23.49
CA GLN A 106 13.86 33.07 -23.61
C GLN A 106 13.12 34.33 -23.13
N ILE A 107 13.53 34.91 -21.99
CA ILE A 107 12.91 36.11 -21.44
C ILE A 107 13.17 37.32 -22.35
N GLU A 108 14.39 37.50 -22.83
CA GLU A 108 14.75 38.58 -23.77
C GLU A 108 13.93 38.49 -25.06
N ASN A 109 13.79 37.29 -25.63
CA ASN A 109 12.95 37.06 -26.81
C ASN A 109 11.48 37.40 -26.56
N LYS A 110 10.95 37.06 -25.37
CA LYS A 110 9.55 37.39 -25.00
C LYS A 110 9.35 38.89 -24.78
N VAL A 111 10.29 39.56 -24.12
CA VAL A 111 10.24 41.01 -23.93
C VAL A 111 10.33 41.73 -25.29
N ALA A 112 11.17 41.26 -26.20
CA ALA A 112 11.28 41.81 -27.57
C ALA A 112 9.97 41.64 -28.36
N ARG A 113 9.31 40.47 -28.28
CA ARG A 113 8.01 40.23 -28.90
C ARG A 113 6.92 41.13 -28.32
N ASN A 114 6.86 41.29 -27.00
CA ASN A 114 5.88 42.16 -26.36
C ASN A 114 6.10 43.63 -26.74
N LYS A 115 7.34 44.12 -26.78
CA LYS A 115 7.66 45.48 -27.26
C LYS A 115 7.25 45.69 -28.73
N LYS A 116 7.36 44.65 -29.57
CA LYS A 116 6.90 44.71 -30.97
C LYS A 116 5.37 44.78 -31.05
N ALA A 117 4.66 43.96 -30.30
CA ALA A 117 3.20 43.97 -30.22
C ALA A 117 2.63 45.30 -29.68
N GLU A 118 3.28 45.89 -28.67
CA GLU A 118 2.91 47.22 -28.16
C GLU A 118 3.09 48.32 -29.21
N LYS A 119 4.16 48.28 -30.02
CA LYS A 119 4.35 49.21 -31.13
C LYS A 119 3.28 49.06 -32.21
N GLU A 120 2.96 47.83 -32.60
CA GLU A 120 1.92 47.53 -33.60
C GLU A 120 0.53 47.97 -33.11
N ALA A 121 0.22 47.77 -31.83
CA ALA A 121 -1.03 48.23 -31.22
C ALA A 121 -1.10 49.78 -31.16
N ALA A 122 0.01 50.45 -30.86
CA ALA A 122 0.08 51.91 -30.86
C ALA A 122 -0.05 52.52 -32.27
N GLU A 123 0.47 51.84 -33.30
CA GLU A 123 0.30 52.26 -34.70
C GLU A 123 -1.14 52.06 -35.21
N MET A 124 -1.81 50.97 -34.84
CA MET A 124 -3.24 50.80 -35.16
C MET A 124 -4.11 51.86 -34.48
N ALA A 125 -3.83 52.19 -33.21
CA ALA A 125 -4.55 53.24 -32.50
C ALA A 125 -4.38 54.63 -33.13
N LYS A 126 -3.24 54.92 -33.76
CA LYS A 126 -3.03 56.16 -34.54
C LYS A 126 -3.80 56.17 -35.84
N ARG A 127 -3.83 55.06 -36.59
CA ARG A 127 -4.62 54.95 -37.84
C ARG A 127 -6.12 55.17 -37.63
N ASP A 128 -6.66 54.66 -36.53
CA ASP A 128 -8.08 54.84 -36.21
C ASP A 128 -8.43 56.28 -35.78
N ALA A 129 -7.46 57.04 -35.27
CA ALA A 129 -7.66 58.45 -34.92
C ALA A 129 -7.67 59.35 -36.16
N ASP A 130 -6.82 59.11 -37.15
CA ASP A 130 -6.72 59.91 -38.37
C ASP A 130 -7.95 59.75 -39.29
N LEU A 131 -8.53 58.55 -39.36
CA LEU A 131 -9.75 58.29 -40.15
C LEU A 131 -11.01 59.00 -39.62
N ARG A 132 -10.97 59.53 -38.39
CA ARG A 132 -12.10 60.24 -37.76
C ARG A 132 -12.10 61.75 -38.05
N ALA A 133 -10.98 62.31 -38.50
CA ALA A 133 -10.82 63.76 -38.73
C ALA A 133 -11.24 64.24 -40.14
N GLU A 134 -11.36 63.35 -41.13
CA GLU A 134 -11.61 63.75 -42.53
C GLU A 134 -13.10 63.93 -42.91
N ARG A 135 -14.05 63.84 -41.97
CA ARG A 135 -15.50 63.77 -42.30
C ARG A 135 -16.35 65.01 -42.03
N SER A 136 -15.75 66.19 -41.87
CA SER A 136 -16.50 67.44 -41.65
C SER A 136 -15.95 68.65 -42.43
N SER A 137 -16.25 68.76 -43.73
CA SER A 137 -16.44 70.07 -44.37
C SER A 137 -17.32 69.98 -45.62
N ALA A 138 -18.34 70.81 -45.69
CA ALA A 138 -19.13 71.09 -46.90
C ALA A 138 -19.66 72.53 -46.83
N PRO A 139 -19.43 73.39 -47.84
CA PRO A 139 -19.98 74.75 -47.88
C PRO A 139 -21.18 74.85 -48.86
N ALA A 140 -22.17 75.66 -48.49
CA ALA A 140 -23.32 76.03 -49.32
C ALA A 140 -23.05 77.31 -50.13
N LYS A 141 -23.53 77.39 -51.38
CA LYS A 141 -23.47 78.58 -52.25
C LYS A 141 -24.88 79.08 -52.58
N GLU A 142 -25.06 80.39 -52.48
CA GLU A 142 -26.24 81.20 -52.84
C GLU A 142 -26.27 81.53 -54.35
N GLU A 143 -27.47 81.77 -54.89
CA GLU A 143 -27.68 82.40 -56.22
C GLU A 143 -28.64 83.61 -56.12
N PRO A 144 -28.43 84.70 -56.91
CA PRO A 144 -29.26 85.90 -56.89
C PRO A 144 -30.23 86.04 -58.09
N LYS A 145 -31.30 86.81 -57.83
CA LYS A 145 -32.41 87.24 -58.71
C LYS A 145 -31.98 88.19 -59.84
N LYS A 146 -32.68 88.16 -60.99
CA LYS A 146 -32.79 89.31 -61.92
C LYS A 146 -34.19 89.50 -62.49
N GLN A 147 -34.59 90.77 -62.53
CA GLN A 147 -35.82 91.36 -63.06
C GLN A 147 -35.78 91.45 -64.59
N ASN A 148 -36.92 91.30 -65.26
CA ASN A 148 -37.09 91.65 -66.68
C ASN A 148 -38.27 92.61 -66.83
N GLU A 149 -37.98 93.86 -67.20
CA GLU A 149 -38.93 94.85 -67.67
C GLU A 149 -39.43 94.47 -69.08
N ARG A 150 -40.76 94.42 -69.25
CA ARG A 150 -41.41 94.20 -70.54
C ARG A 150 -41.48 95.51 -71.33
N LEU A 151 -40.64 95.66 -72.36
CA LEU A 151 -40.87 96.60 -73.46
C LEU A 151 -42.10 96.17 -74.28
N LYS A 152 -43.10 97.05 -74.40
CA LYS A 152 -44.24 96.87 -75.31
C LYS A 152 -43.87 97.44 -76.68
N LEU A 153 -43.78 96.58 -77.71
CA LEU A 153 -43.74 97.01 -79.10
C LEU A 153 -45.10 97.65 -79.48
N ARG A 154 -45.07 98.82 -80.13
CA ARG A 154 -46.22 99.41 -80.84
C ARG A 154 -46.15 98.96 -82.30
N LEU A 155 -47.30 98.61 -82.90
CA LEU A 155 -47.40 97.94 -84.20
C LEU A 155 -47.29 98.86 -85.44
N ASP A 156 -47.01 100.16 -85.28
CA ASP A 156 -47.15 101.15 -86.37
C ASP A 156 -45.82 101.79 -86.84
N ASP A 157 -44.67 101.15 -86.63
CA ASP A 157 -43.38 101.62 -87.17
C ASP A 157 -43.17 101.13 -88.63
N PRO A 158 -43.03 102.03 -89.63
CA PRO A 158 -42.89 101.68 -91.05
C PRO A 158 -41.51 101.10 -91.44
N LYS A 159 -40.74 100.58 -90.47
CA LYS A 159 -39.42 99.95 -90.66
C LYS A 159 -39.38 98.48 -90.26
N VAL A 160 -40.50 97.85 -89.95
CA VAL A 160 -40.56 96.41 -89.63
C VAL A 160 -41.10 95.63 -90.82
N ASP A 161 -40.21 94.91 -91.51
CA ASP A 161 -40.58 93.99 -92.60
C ASP A 161 -41.44 92.84 -92.04
N PRO A 162 -42.68 92.65 -92.52
CA PRO A 162 -43.56 91.56 -92.10
C PRO A 162 -42.94 90.16 -92.21
N TRP A 163 -42.00 89.95 -93.16
CA TRP A 163 -41.27 88.69 -93.30
C TRP A 163 -40.21 88.48 -92.20
N ALA A 164 -39.59 89.55 -91.72
CA ALA A 164 -38.66 89.49 -90.58
C ALA A 164 -39.41 89.19 -89.27
N LEU A 165 -40.63 89.70 -89.12
CA LEU A 165 -41.53 89.34 -88.02
C LEU A 165 -41.92 87.86 -88.05
N MET A 166 -42.31 87.32 -89.21
CA MET A 166 -42.60 85.88 -89.34
C MET A 166 -41.36 85.01 -89.11
N SER A 167 -40.18 85.42 -89.59
CA SER A 167 -38.93 84.71 -89.29
C SER A 167 -38.56 84.76 -87.82
N MET A 168 -38.79 85.89 -87.13
CA MET A 168 -38.62 85.98 -85.68
C MET A 168 -39.64 85.12 -84.93
N VAL A 169 -40.89 85.06 -85.38
CA VAL A 169 -41.92 84.18 -84.80
C VAL A 169 -41.52 82.71 -84.98
N ASN A 170 -41.06 82.30 -86.17
CA ASN A 170 -40.57 80.93 -86.40
C ASN A 170 -39.32 80.60 -85.56
N ASN A 171 -38.42 81.57 -85.37
CA ASN A 171 -37.26 81.40 -84.49
C ASN A 171 -37.68 81.31 -83.02
N ILE A 172 -38.66 82.10 -82.57
CA ILE A 172 -39.22 82.02 -81.22
C ILE A 172 -39.92 80.67 -81.01
N ASP A 173 -40.68 80.18 -81.99
CA ASP A 173 -41.32 78.87 -81.92
C ASP A 173 -40.30 77.73 -81.89
N ALA A 174 -39.19 77.85 -82.62
CA ALA A 174 -38.08 76.89 -82.57
C ALA A 174 -37.32 76.95 -81.23
N GLU A 175 -37.06 78.14 -80.68
CA GLU A 175 -36.46 78.33 -79.37
C GLU A 175 -37.37 77.81 -78.24
N ASP A 176 -38.67 78.03 -78.34
CA ASP A 176 -39.66 77.52 -77.38
C ASP A 176 -39.85 76.00 -77.53
N GLY A 177 -39.68 75.45 -78.74
CA GLY A 177 -39.54 74.02 -78.98
C GLY A 177 -38.33 73.43 -78.27
N LEU A 178 -37.15 74.04 -78.42
CA LEU A 178 -35.91 73.63 -77.74
C LEU A 178 -36.01 73.76 -76.22
N LYS A 179 -36.62 74.82 -75.69
CA LYS A 179 -36.89 74.98 -74.25
C LYS A 179 -37.83 73.88 -73.75
N LYS A 180 -38.92 73.59 -74.46
CA LYS A 180 -39.84 72.50 -74.10
C LYS A 180 -39.14 71.15 -74.08
N ASP A 181 -38.24 70.88 -75.01
CA ASP A 181 -37.49 69.63 -75.04
C ASP A 181 -36.41 69.58 -73.95
N HIS A 182 -35.78 70.71 -73.62
CA HIS A 182 -34.89 70.84 -72.46
C HIS A 182 -35.64 70.61 -71.14
N ASP A 183 -36.83 71.19 -70.98
CA ASP A 183 -37.70 71.00 -69.81
C ASP A 183 -38.18 69.56 -69.69
N LYS A 184 -38.51 68.90 -70.81
CA LYS A 184 -38.80 67.45 -70.83
C LYS A 184 -37.57 66.64 -70.43
N ALA A 185 -36.37 67.01 -70.87
CA ALA A 185 -35.14 66.32 -70.49
C ALA A 185 -34.84 66.48 -68.98
N ILE A 186 -34.99 67.69 -68.43
CA ILE A 186 -34.87 67.96 -66.99
C ILE A 186 -35.93 67.20 -66.20
N SER A 187 -37.17 67.17 -66.68
CA SER A 187 -38.26 66.41 -66.04
C SER A 187 -37.98 64.91 -66.01
N LYS A 188 -37.49 64.34 -67.13
CA LYS A 188 -37.01 62.94 -67.19
C LYS A 188 -35.84 62.70 -66.25
N GLN A 189 -34.88 63.61 -66.17
CA GLN A 189 -33.73 63.51 -65.28
C GLN A 189 -34.15 63.56 -63.79
N LYS A 190 -35.10 64.44 -63.44
CA LYS A 190 -35.69 64.50 -62.09
C LYS A 190 -36.46 63.22 -61.74
N ALA A 191 -37.25 62.69 -62.67
CA ALA A 191 -37.96 61.42 -62.48
C ALA A 191 -36.97 60.25 -62.27
N MET A 192 -35.91 60.20 -63.07
CA MET A 192 -34.86 59.19 -62.94
C MET A 192 -34.10 59.33 -61.60
N ALA A 193 -33.78 60.55 -61.18
CA ALA A 193 -33.17 60.81 -59.88
C ALA A 193 -34.08 60.39 -58.71
N GLY A 194 -35.40 60.60 -58.83
CA GLY A 194 -36.39 60.09 -57.88
C GLY A 194 -36.37 58.57 -57.77
N ILE A 195 -36.44 57.87 -58.90
CA ILE A 195 -36.39 56.39 -58.95
C ILE A 195 -35.09 55.85 -58.33
N LEU A 196 -33.94 56.46 -58.65
CA LEU A 196 -32.65 56.07 -58.08
C LEU A 196 -32.59 56.33 -56.57
N SER A 197 -33.15 57.44 -56.08
CA SER A 197 -33.26 57.73 -54.65
C SER A 197 -34.09 56.67 -53.93
N ASP A 198 -35.20 56.26 -54.52
CA ASP A 198 -36.08 55.25 -53.94
C ASP A 198 -35.44 53.85 -53.94
N GLN A 199 -34.71 53.48 -55.01
CA GLN A 199 -33.90 52.26 -55.03
C GLN A 199 -32.80 52.27 -53.96
N VAL A 200 -32.13 53.41 -53.74
CA VAL A 200 -31.12 53.54 -52.68
C VAL A 200 -31.76 53.43 -51.29
N LYS A 201 -32.95 54.01 -51.07
CA LYS A 201 -33.69 53.88 -49.81
C LYS A 201 -34.11 52.43 -49.56
N GLN A 202 -34.65 51.74 -50.56
CA GLN A 202 -35.01 50.33 -50.47
C GLN A 202 -33.79 49.46 -50.14
N LYS A 203 -32.67 49.67 -50.83
CA LYS A 203 -31.43 48.93 -50.54
C LYS A 203 -30.93 49.19 -49.11
N LYS A 204 -30.98 50.45 -48.64
CA LYS A 204 -30.62 50.79 -47.26
C LYS A 204 -31.56 50.17 -46.22
N ALA A 205 -32.86 50.08 -46.52
CA ALA A 205 -33.82 49.41 -45.65
C ALA A 205 -33.52 47.91 -45.53
N ILE A 206 -33.30 47.24 -46.66
CA ILE A 206 -32.90 45.81 -46.71
C ILE A 206 -31.56 45.59 -45.96
N GLU A 207 -30.56 46.45 -46.18
CA GLU A 207 -29.29 46.38 -45.44
C GLU A 207 -29.48 46.63 -43.94
N GLY A 208 -30.44 47.47 -43.56
CA GLY A 208 -30.81 47.73 -42.17
C GLY A 208 -31.42 46.49 -41.51
N GLU A 209 -32.41 45.87 -42.17
CA GLU A 209 -33.05 44.64 -41.71
C GLU A 209 -32.05 43.48 -41.60
N ALA A 210 -31.18 43.30 -42.61
CA ALA A 210 -30.14 42.27 -42.57
C ALA A 210 -29.14 42.49 -41.41
N LYS A 211 -28.82 43.74 -41.06
CA LYS A 211 -27.98 44.06 -39.90
C LYS A 211 -28.69 43.74 -38.59
N GLU A 212 -29.99 44.02 -38.48
CA GLU A 212 -30.78 43.66 -37.30
C GLU A 212 -30.91 42.15 -37.13
N GLU A 213 -31.16 41.40 -38.20
CA GLU A 213 -31.20 39.94 -38.18
C GLU A 213 -29.84 39.35 -37.76
N SER A 214 -28.75 39.87 -38.32
CA SER A 214 -27.38 39.48 -37.94
C SER A 214 -27.12 39.76 -36.45
N LYS A 215 -27.54 40.92 -35.95
CA LYS A 215 -27.42 41.26 -34.53
C LYS A 215 -28.23 40.33 -33.64
N LYS A 216 -29.49 40.04 -34.00
CA LYS A 216 -30.35 39.08 -33.28
C LYS A 216 -29.72 37.68 -33.26
N TYR A 217 -29.16 37.23 -34.37
CA TYR A 217 -28.45 35.95 -34.46
C TYR A 217 -27.24 35.90 -33.52
N VAL A 218 -26.40 36.94 -33.50
CA VAL A 218 -25.25 37.03 -32.60
C VAL A 218 -25.69 37.06 -31.13
N ASP A 219 -26.76 37.79 -30.81
CA ASP A 219 -27.31 37.85 -29.46
C ASP A 219 -27.86 36.48 -29.01
N GLU A 220 -28.52 35.74 -29.91
CA GLU A 220 -29.00 34.38 -29.64
C GLU A 220 -27.86 33.38 -29.44
N GLN A 221 -26.82 33.44 -30.28
CA GLN A 221 -25.61 32.63 -30.12
C GLN A 221 -24.91 32.92 -28.78
N ARG A 222 -24.82 34.20 -28.41
CA ARG A 222 -24.26 34.62 -27.13
C ARG A 222 -25.11 34.11 -25.96
N ARG A 223 -26.44 34.11 -26.09
CA ARG A 223 -27.36 33.55 -25.09
C ARG A 223 -27.15 32.04 -24.91
N LYS A 224 -27.13 31.28 -26.02
CA LYS A 224 -26.88 29.83 -26.02
C LYS A 224 -25.51 29.48 -25.43
N TYR A 225 -24.48 30.23 -25.79
CA TYR A 225 -23.14 30.06 -25.21
C TYR A 225 -23.12 30.30 -23.69
N ASN A 226 -23.79 31.36 -23.22
CA ASN A 226 -23.88 31.66 -21.79
C ASN A 226 -24.71 30.61 -21.02
N GLU A 227 -25.78 30.09 -21.62
CA GLU A 227 -26.58 28.98 -21.05
C GLU A 227 -25.72 27.72 -20.92
N TRP A 228 -25.04 27.31 -22.00
CA TRP A 228 -24.11 26.17 -21.99
C TRP A 228 -23.01 26.33 -20.94
N LYS A 229 -22.40 27.53 -20.84
CA LYS A 229 -21.37 27.81 -19.84
C LYS A 229 -21.90 27.67 -18.41
N ARG A 230 -23.12 28.17 -18.13
CA ARG A 230 -23.76 27.98 -16.82
C ARG A 230 -24.06 26.53 -16.51
N GLU A 231 -24.49 25.75 -17.51
CA GLU A 231 -24.75 24.32 -17.35
C GLU A 231 -23.45 23.56 -17.04
N GLN A 232 -22.35 23.90 -17.70
CA GLN A 232 -21.03 23.37 -17.39
C GLN A 232 -20.59 23.70 -15.96
N GLU A 233 -20.68 24.96 -15.54
CA GLU A 233 -20.32 25.36 -14.17
C GLU A 233 -21.20 24.66 -13.12
N LEU A 234 -22.48 24.43 -13.40
CA LEU A 234 -23.37 23.66 -12.54
C LEU A 234 -23.00 22.18 -12.50
N ALA A 235 -22.63 21.58 -13.63
CA ALA A 235 -22.18 20.20 -13.71
C ALA A 235 -20.88 19.99 -12.91
N GLU A 236 -19.90 20.88 -13.09
CA GLU A 236 -18.64 20.87 -12.33
C GLU A 236 -18.88 21.03 -10.82
N LYS A 237 -19.77 21.95 -10.42
CA LYS A 237 -20.15 22.11 -9.00
C LYS A 237 -20.78 20.84 -8.43
N ARG A 238 -21.70 20.20 -9.17
CA ARG A 238 -22.31 18.93 -8.74
C ARG A 238 -21.28 17.82 -8.59
N GLU A 239 -20.31 17.73 -9.50
CA GLU A 239 -19.22 16.74 -9.40
C GLU A 239 -18.27 17.03 -8.24
N ALA A 240 -17.94 18.31 -8.01
CA ALA A 240 -17.13 18.76 -6.89
C ALA A 240 -17.81 18.46 -5.55
N ASP A 241 -19.12 18.70 -5.44
CA ASP A 241 -19.91 18.40 -4.23
C ASP A 241 -19.99 16.89 -3.97
N LYS A 242 -20.24 16.07 -5.00
CA LYS A 242 -20.18 14.61 -4.90
C LYS A 242 -18.80 14.14 -4.44
N SER A 243 -17.73 14.69 -5.01
CA SER A 243 -16.36 14.38 -4.63
C SER A 243 -16.06 14.79 -3.18
N ARG A 244 -16.61 15.92 -2.72
CA ARG A 244 -16.47 16.40 -1.34
C ARG A 244 -17.22 15.49 -0.36
N GLN A 245 -18.42 15.05 -0.70
CA GLN A 245 -19.20 14.12 0.12
C GLN A 245 -18.49 12.76 0.22
N LEU A 246 -18.01 12.21 -0.89
CA LEU A 246 -17.26 10.96 -0.90
C LEU A 246 -15.95 11.03 -0.08
N ARG A 247 -15.32 12.21 0.00
CA ARG A 247 -14.18 12.45 0.91
C ARG A 247 -14.60 12.44 2.38
N ARG A 248 -15.74 13.04 2.73
CA ARG A 248 -16.29 13.02 4.11
C ARG A 248 -16.63 11.60 4.53
N ASP A 249 -17.39 10.88 3.72
CA ASP A 249 -17.79 9.49 4.00
C ASP A 249 -16.56 8.59 4.20
N ARG A 250 -15.50 8.81 3.39
CA ARG A 250 -14.23 8.10 3.53
C ARG A 250 -13.51 8.46 4.83
N GLN A 251 -13.53 9.72 5.25
CA GLN A 251 -12.93 10.16 6.52
C GLN A 251 -13.69 9.53 7.71
N GLU A 252 -15.01 9.58 7.71
CA GLU A 252 -15.86 8.95 8.73
C GLU A 252 -15.59 7.45 8.82
N HIS A 253 -15.51 6.75 7.69
CA HIS A 253 -15.18 5.32 7.66
C HIS A 253 -13.78 5.04 8.22
N ILE A 254 -12.78 5.89 7.93
CA ILE A 254 -11.44 5.77 8.52
C ILE A 254 -11.48 5.98 10.03
N GLU A 255 -12.26 6.93 10.52
CA GLU A 255 -12.43 7.21 11.95
C GLU A 255 -13.13 6.06 12.67
N GLN A 256 -14.20 5.50 12.10
CA GLN A 256 -14.87 4.31 12.62
C GLN A 256 -13.91 3.11 12.71
N LEU A 257 -13.09 2.88 11.68
CA LEU A 257 -12.08 1.82 11.70
C LEU A 257 -11.00 2.07 12.77
N LYS A 258 -10.54 3.31 12.93
CA LYS A 258 -9.60 3.68 14.00
C LYS A 258 -10.23 3.46 15.37
N HIS A 259 -11.50 3.82 15.56
CA HIS A 259 -12.23 3.61 16.80
C HIS A 259 -12.36 2.12 17.13
N ARG A 260 -12.80 1.30 16.18
CA ARG A 260 -12.87 -0.16 16.35
C ARG A 260 -11.51 -0.75 16.70
N LYS A 261 -10.45 -0.35 16.01
CA LYS A 261 -9.08 -0.82 16.30
C LYS A 261 -8.62 -0.42 17.71
N LYS A 262 -8.97 0.79 18.17
CA LYS A 262 -8.69 1.24 19.54
C LYS A 262 -9.48 0.43 20.57
N GLN A 263 -10.76 0.13 20.31
CA GLN A 263 -11.58 -0.72 21.18
C GLN A 263 -11.02 -2.13 21.28
N THR A 264 -10.71 -2.79 20.16
CA THR A 264 -10.12 -4.13 20.18
C THR A 264 -8.77 -4.15 20.88
N ALA A 265 -7.95 -3.10 20.72
CA ALA A 265 -6.66 -3.00 21.42
C ALA A 265 -6.85 -2.79 22.93
N LYS A 266 -7.91 -2.09 23.34
CA LYS A 266 -8.26 -1.92 24.76
C LYS A 266 -8.75 -3.24 25.35
N GLU A 267 -9.69 -3.92 24.68
CA GLU A 267 -10.20 -5.24 25.09
C GLU A 267 -9.07 -6.27 25.23
N LEU A 268 -8.11 -6.27 24.30
CA LEU A 268 -6.97 -7.18 24.37
C LEU A 268 -6.07 -6.88 25.58
N ARG A 269 -5.81 -5.59 25.87
CA ARG A 269 -5.06 -5.18 27.06
C ARG A 269 -5.80 -5.52 28.35
N ASP A 270 -7.11 -5.31 28.39
CA ASP A 270 -7.93 -5.62 29.56
C ASP A 270 -7.91 -7.15 29.80
N ALA A 271 -8.02 -7.97 28.75
CA ALA A 271 -7.88 -9.43 28.83
C ALA A 271 -6.47 -9.88 29.26
N GLU A 272 -5.41 -9.24 28.77
CA GLU A 272 -4.03 -9.49 29.19
C GLU A 272 -3.85 -9.16 30.69
N LEU A 273 -4.41 -8.04 31.16
CA LEU A 273 -4.36 -7.66 32.57
C LEU A 273 -5.09 -8.67 33.46
N GLU A 274 -6.29 -9.12 33.07
CA GLU A 274 -7.03 -10.16 33.78
C GLU A 274 -6.25 -11.49 33.82
N MET A 275 -5.59 -11.86 32.72
CA MET A 275 -4.76 -13.07 32.67
C MET A 275 -3.54 -12.94 33.60
N MET A 276 -2.87 -11.78 33.60
CA MET A 276 -1.75 -11.50 34.49
C MET A 276 -2.17 -11.51 35.97
N GLU A 277 -3.37 -11.03 36.28
CA GLU A 277 -3.92 -11.08 37.64
C GLU A 277 -4.21 -12.51 38.08
N LYS A 278 -4.80 -13.35 37.21
CA LYS A 278 -4.98 -14.78 37.47
C LYS A 278 -3.65 -15.49 37.74
N ILE A 279 -2.63 -15.24 36.90
CA ILE A 279 -1.29 -15.82 37.09
C ILE A 279 -0.68 -15.38 38.43
N LYS A 280 -0.83 -14.11 38.83
CA LYS A 280 -0.37 -13.62 40.13
C LYS A 280 -1.08 -14.32 41.29
N ILE A 281 -2.39 -14.52 41.18
CA ILE A 281 -3.18 -15.24 42.20
C ILE A 281 -2.69 -16.69 42.30
N ASP A 282 -2.47 -17.36 41.18
CA ASP A 282 -2.04 -18.76 41.17
C ASP A 282 -0.59 -18.93 41.68
N LEU A 283 0.31 -18.01 41.34
CA LEU A 283 1.66 -17.96 41.93
C LEU A 283 1.61 -17.80 43.45
N ARG A 284 0.78 -16.89 43.97
CA ARG A 284 0.58 -16.73 45.42
C ARG A 284 0.03 -18.00 46.06
N LYS A 285 -0.92 -18.68 45.41
CA LYS A 285 -1.42 -19.98 45.90
C LYS A 285 -0.32 -21.04 45.93
N GLU A 286 0.54 -21.11 44.92
CA GLU A 286 1.68 -22.04 44.93
C GLU A 286 2.71 -21.70 46.01
N GLU A 287 3.01 -20.42 46.21
CA GLU A 287 3.89 -19.95 47.29
C GLU A 287 3.32 -20.31 48.65
N ASN A 288 2.03 -20.06 48.88
CA ASN A 288 1.35 -20.45 50.12
C ASN A 288 1.38 -21.97 50.33
N LYS A 289 1.11 -22.77 49.29
CA LYS A 289 1.22 -24.23 49.36
C LYS A 289 2.65 -24.69 49.71
N LYS A 290 3.68 -24.02 49.20
CA LYS A 290 5.08 -24.32 49.55
C LYS A 290 5.37 -23.98 51.01
N ILE A 291 4.85 -22.86 51.51
CA ILE A 291 4.98 -22.47 52.92
C ILE A 291 4.26 -23.48 53.81
N GLU A 292 3.01 -23.85 53.49
CA GLU A 292 2.24 -24.86 54.20
C GLU A 292 2.98 -26.20 54.27
N LYS A 293 3.50 -26.69 53.14
CA LYS A 293 4.31 -27.93 53.13
C LYS A 293 5.56 -27.84 54.02
N ARG A 294 6.27 -26.70 54.00
CA ARG A 294 7.42 -26.49 54.90
C ARG A 294 7.00 -26.47 56.37
N GLU A 295 5.85 -25.89 56.68
CA GLU A 295 5.31 -25.92 58.04
C GLU A 295 4.91 -27.33 58.47
N GLU A 296 4.26 -28.09 57.60
CA GLU A 296 3.91 -29.50 57.83
C GLU A 296 5.16 -30.36 58.05
N GLU A 297 6.18 -30.21 57.20
CA GLU A 297 7.48 -30.86 57.37
C GLU A 297 8.12 -30.49 58.72
N ARG A 298 8.09 -29.21 59.09
CA ARG A 298 8.60 -28.73 60.38
C ARG A 298 7.83 -29.32 61.56
N ARG A 299 6.49 -29.42 61.47
CA ARG A 299 5.64 -30.05 62.49
C ARG A 299 5.92 -31.55 62.60
N SER A 300 6.05 -32.24 61.46
CA SER A 300 6.40 -33.66 61.39
C SER A 300 7.78 -33.94 62.00
N LEU A 301 8.79 -33.12 61.67
CA LEU A 301 10.12 -33.19 62.28
C LEU A 301 10.08 -32.94 63.80
N ALA A 302 9.30 -31.96 64.25
CA ALA A 302 9.13 -31.69 65.67
C ALA A 302 8.45 -32.87 66.39
N PHE A 303 7.46 -33.51 65.76
CA PHE A 303 6.80 -34.70 66.28
C PHE A 303 7.77 -35.89 66.37
N ALA A 304 8.49 -36.19 65.28
CA ALA A 304 9.49 -37.24 65.24
C ALA A 304 10.62 -37.02 66.28
N LYS A 305 11.02 -35.76 66.50
CA LYS A 305 11.99 -35.41 67.55
C LYS A 305 11.45 -35.71 68.95
N LYS A 306 10.18 -35.40 69.23
CA LYS A 306 9.53 -35.74 70.50
C LYS A 306 9.45 -37.26 70.69
N GLU A 307 9.01 -38.00 69.68
CA GLU A 307 8.92 -39.46 69.72
C GLU A 307 10.30 -40.11 69.96
N ASN A 308 11.35 -39.61 69.29
CA ASN A 308 12.72 -40.09 69.51
C ASN A 308 13.20 -39.81 70.94
N MET A 309 12.93 -38.63 71.50
CA MET A 309 13.27 -38.31 72.89
C MET A 309 12.55 -39.23 73.88
N GLU A 310 11.27 -39.58 73.63
CA GLU A 310 10.53 -40.52 74.46
C GLU A 310 11.09 -41.94 74.35
N ARG A 311 11.44 -42.39 73.15
CA ARG A 311 12.12 -43.68 72.93
C ARG A 311 13.48 -43.75 73.62
N GLU A 312 14.27 -42.68 73.57
CA GLU A 312 15.55 -42.63 74.30
C GLU A 312 15.36 -42.72 75.81
N LYS A 313 14.38 -41.99 76.37
CA LYS A 313 14.03 -42.10 77.80
C LYS A 313 13.62 -43.52 78.16
N LEU A 314 12.83 -44.19 77.31
CA LEU A 314 12.40 -45.57 77.55
C LEU A 314 13.57 -46.56 77.49
N LYS A 315 14.47 -46.40 76.52
CA LYS A 315 15.71 -47.19 76.44
C LYS A 315 16.61 -46.95 77.65
N GLN A 316 16.71 -45.72 78.13
CA GLN A 316 17.51 -45.40 79.30
C GLN A 316 16.95 -46.07 80.55
N LYS A 317 15.63 -46.04 80.75
CA LYS A 317 14.97 -46.81 81.83
C LYS A 317 15.23 -48.30 81.71
N GLN A 318 15.11 -48.88 80.52
CA GLN A 318 15.42 -50.29 80.29
C GLN A 318 16.87 -50.62 80.63
N ARG A 319 17.84 -49.77 80.24
CA ARG A 319 19.25 -49.96 80.62
C ARG A 319 19.45 -49.87 82.13
N GLU A 320 18.76 -48.97 82.82
CA GLU A 320 18.82 -48.86 84.28
C GLU A 320 18.21 -50.09 84.97
N GLU A 321 17.09 -50.60 84.46
CA GLU A 321 16.45 -51.84 84.93
C GLU A 321 17.31 -53.07 84.66
N GLU A 322 17.86 -53.21 83.45
CA GLU A 322 18.80 -54.27 83.09
C GLU A 322 20.07 -54.23 83.95
N ALA A 323 20.65 -53.04 84.17
CA ALA A 323 21.80 -52.88 85.06
C ALA A 323 21.46 -53.21 86.52
N ALA A 324 20.25 -52.90 86.98
CA ALA A 324 19.79 -53.27 88.32
C ALA A 324 19.58 -54.79 88.46
N LEU A 325 19.04 -55.44 87.44
CA LEU A 325 18.88 -56.89 87.37
C LEU A 325 20.24 -57.59 87.28
N ASP A 326 21.17 -57.08 86.48
CA ASP A 326 22.54 -57.61 86.37
C ASP A 326 23.29 -57.44 87.70
N ALA A 327 23.19 -56.28 88.35
CA ALA A 327 23.75 -56.07 89.68
C ALA A 327 23.15 -57.02 90.73
N LYS A 328 21.84 -57.31 90.65
CA LYS A 328 21.19 -58.29 91.52
C LYS A 328 21.70 -59.71 91.24
N LEU A 329 21.80 -60.09 89.96
CA LEU A 329 22.33 -61.37 89.53
C LEU A 329 23.78 -61.56 89.96
N MET A 330 24.61 -60.51 89.85
CA MET A 330 25.99 -60.52 90.30
C MET A 330 26.12 -60.68 91.82
N ARG A 331 25.20 -60.09 92.61
CA ARG A 331 25.13 -60.33 94.07
C ARG A 331 24.69 -61.74 94.41
N GLU A 332 23.68 -62.27 93.72
CA GLU A 332 23.23 -63.65 93.90
C GLU A 332 24.31 -64.66 93.48
N TYR A 333 25.03 -64.38 92.40
CA TYR A 333 26.15 -65.18 91.93
C TYR A 333 27.33 -65.10 92.89
N LYS A 334 27.67 -63.91 93.40
CA LYS A 334 28.67 -63.74 94.46
C LYS A 334 28.28 -64.52 95.71
N ALA A 335 27.05 -64.39 96.19
CA ALA A 335 26.56 -65.16 97.33
C ALA A 335 26.57 -66.68 97.08
N LYS A 336 26.35 -67.11 95.83
CA LYS A 336 26.49 -68.51 95.43
C LYS A 336 27.95 -68.96 95.44
N LEU A 337 28.88 -68.14 94.93
CA LEU A 337 30.31 -68.38 95.01
C LEU A 337 30.79 -68.42 96.45
N ASP A 338 30.35 -67.49 97.30
CA ASP A 338 30.67 -67.46 98.73
C ASP A 338 30.16 -68.74 99.42
N ARG A 339 28.93 -69.20 99.12
CA ARG A 339 28.43 -70.51 99.61
C ARG A 339 29.19 -71.70 99.05
N GLU A 340 29.64 -71.63 97.80
CA GLU A 340 30.46 -72.68 97.19
C GLU A 340 31.88 -72.66 97.75
N GLU A 341 32.42 -71.49 98.11
CA GLU A 341 33.69 -71.31 98.80
C GLU A 341 33.58 -71.79 100.24
N GLU A 342 32.52 -71.47 100.98
CA GLU A 342 32.22 -72.05 102.28
C GLU A 342 32.15 -73.57 102.18
N LYS A 343 31.41 -74.11 101.20
CA LYS A 343 31.38 -75.57 100.95
C LYS A 343 32.72 -76.13 100.51
N ARG A 344 33.53 -75.39 99.76
CA ARG A 344 34.89 -75.80 99.37
C ARG A 344 35.82 -75.74 100.56
N ILE A 345 35.68 -74.78 101.46
CA ILE A 345 36.44 -74.64 102.71
C ILE A 345 36.01 -75.76 103.65
N GLU A 346 34.72 -76.06 103.78
CA GLU A 346 34.21 -77.21 104.52
C GLU A 346 34.70 -78.52 103.91
N GLN A 347 34.65 -78.68 102.58
CA GLN A 347 35.18 -79.87 101.90
C GLN A 347 36.71 -79.93 101.94
N PHE A 348 37.39 -78.78 101.96
CA PHE A 348 38.84 -78.68 102.08
C PHE A 348 39.25 -79.00 103.50
N ASN A 349 38.54 -78.53 104.53
CA ASN A 349 38.72 -78.87 105.93
C ASN A 349 38.37 -80.34 106.17
N ALA A 350 37.31 -80.86 105.55
CA ALA A 350 36.99 -82.28 105.58
C ALA A 350 38.03 -83.11 104.82
N ARG A 351 38.61 -82.58 103.74
CA ARG A 351 39.77 -83.15 103.06
C ARG A 351 41.04 -83.02 103.88
N LEU A 352 41.24 -81.95 104.63
CA LEU A 352 42.40 -81.72 105.47
C LEU A 352 42.34 -82.67 106.65
N ALA A 353 41.18 -82.78 107.31
CA ALA A 353 40.90 -83.79 108.32
C ALA A 353 41.02 -85.21 107.75
N ARG A 354 40.55 -85.45 106.52
CA ARG A 354 40.81 -86.72 105.81
C ARG A 354 42.26 -86.86 105.41
N TYR A 355 43.02 -85.81 105.10
CA TYR A 355 44.42 -85.86 104.69
C TYR A 355 45.34 -85.89 105.91
N GLU A 356 44.89 -85.49 107.08
CA GLU A 356 45.52 -85.75 108.38
C GLU A 356 45.24 -87.21 108.75
N ALA A 357 43.99 -87.69 108.61
CA ALA A 357 43.67 -89.10 108.77
C ALA A 357 44.34 -90.01 107.71
N ILE A 358 44.51 -89.50 106.50
CA ILE A 358 45.16 -90.17 105.37
C ILE A 358 46.66 -89.89 105.38
N SER A 359 47.21 -88.84 106.00
CA SER A 359 48.66 -88.70 106.21
C SER A 359 49.12 -89.62 107.33
N LEU A 360 48.30 -89.78 108.36
CA LEU A 360 48.41 -90.88 109.33
C LEU A 360 48.30 -92.27 108.68
N GLN A 361 47.60 -92.42 107.55
CA GLN A 361 47.56 -93.68 106.76
C GLN A 361 48.51 -93.72 105.54
N ARG A 362 49.12 -92.60 105.13
CA ARG A 362 50.02 -92.47 103.96
C ARG A 362 51.49 -92.39 104.36
N GLU A 363 51.82 -92.20 105.63
CA GLU A 363 53.11 -92.64 106.17
C GLU A 363 53.25 -94.17 106.11
N GLU A 364 52.14 -94.93 106.07
CA GLU A 364 52.14 -96.41 106.04
C GLU A 364 51.91 -97.07 104.67
N ALA A 365 51.45 -96.36 103.63
CA ALA A 365 51.15 -96.99 102.35
C ALA A 365 51.41 -96.08 101.15
N GLY A 366 52.64 -96.14 100.64
CA GLY A 366 53.04 -95.45 99.41
C GLY A 366 52.16 -95.81 98.21
N PHE A 367 51.59 -94.79 97.55
CA PHE A 367 50.85 -94.98 96.31
C PHE A 367 50.86 -93.70 95.47
N ASN A 368 51.09 -93.82 94.14
CA ASN A 368 50.20 -93.21 93.14
C ASN A 368 50.54 -93.53 91.68
N LYS A 369 49.74 -94.41 91.06
CA LYS A 369 49.59 -94.52 89.58
C LYS A 369 48.16 -94.21 89.10
N LYS A 370 47.14 -94.32 89.96
CA LYS A 370 45.71 -94.12 89.60
C LYS A 370 45.25 -92.65 89.55
N GLU A 371 45.95 -91.72 90.20
CA GLU A 371 45.61 -90.28 90.13
C GLU A 371 46.00 -89.65 88.79
N ARG A 372 47.11 -90.09 88.17
CA ARG A 372 47.50 -89.67 86.81
C ARG A 372 46.45 -90.04 85.76
N GLU A 373 45.78 -91.19 85.88
CA GLU A 373 44.73 -91.61 84.94
C GLU A 373 43.45 -90.78 85.03
N LYS A 374 43.13 -90.22 86.22
CA LYS A 374 41.96 -89.35 86.38
C LYS A 374 42.18 -87.98 85.75
N ILE A 375 43.39 -87.43 85.88
CA ILE A 375 43.79 -86.16 85.24
C ILE A 375 43.72 -86.29 83.71
N LEU A 376 44.27 -87.39 83.17
CA LEU A 376 44.22 -87.69 81.72
C LEU A 376 42.78 -87.83 81.17
N LYS A 377 41.82 -88.29 81.98
CA LYS A 377 40.41 -88.38 81.55
C LYS A 377 39.72 -87.01 81.46
N VAL A 378 40.09 -86.07 82.33
CA VAL A 378 39.53 -84.70 82.32
C VAL A 378 40.09 -83.90 81.14
N GLU A 379 41.40 -84.00 80.88
CA GLU A 379 42.03 -83.34 79.72
C GLU A 379 41.42 -83.82 78.39
N ARG A 380 41.16 -85.12 78.25
CA ARG A 380 40.47 -85.66 77.07
C ARG A 380 39.05 -85.12 76.89
N LYS A 381 38.36 -84.74 77.96
CA LYS A 381 37.01 -84.16 77.88
C LYS A 381 37.05 -82.70 77.43
N ILE A 382 38.00 -81.93 77.96
CA ILE A 382 38.23 -80.51 77.58
C ILE A 382 38.59 -80.41 76.09
N LEU A 383 39.45 -81.30 75.59
CA LEU A 383 39.83 -81.31 74.17
C LEU A 383 38.65 -81.61 73.23
N ARG A 384 37.69 -82.44 73.66
CA ARG A 384 36.47 -82.72 72.86
C ARG A 384 35.53 -81.53 72.84
N GLU A 385 35.35 -80.84 73.95
CA GLU A 385 34.50 -79.65 74.04
C GLU A 385 35.10 -78.48 73.24
N ALA A 386 36.42 -78.30 73.26
CA ALA A 386 37.12 -77.32 72.43
C ALA A 386 36.94 -77.59 70.92
N LEU A 387 37.10 -78.85 70.48
CA LEU A 387 36.86 -79.24 69.09
C LEU A 387 35.40 -79.08 68.65
N ALA A 388 34.44 -79.30 69.55
CA ALA A 388 33.03 -79.09 69.25
C ALA A 388 32.70 -77.59 69.06
N LYS A 389 33.31 -76.72 69.86
CA LYS A 389 33.14 -75.27 69.76
C LYS A 389 33.79 -74.71 68.49
N GLU A 390 35.00 -75.14 68.15
CA GLU A 390 35.69 -74.75 66.92
C GLU A 390 34.88 -75.13 65.67
N LYS A 391 34.24 -76.31 65.66
CA LYS A 391 33.34 -76.72 64.57
C LYS A 391 32.09 -75.85 64.48
N ALA A 392 31.49 -75.49 65.61
CA ALA A 392 30.30 -74.63 65.64
C ALA A 392 30.61 -73.19 65.18
N ASP A 393 31.75 -72.64 65.59
CA ASP A 393 32.19 -71.30 65.17
C ASP A 393 32.57 -71.29 63.68
N ALA A 394 33.24 -72.33 63.17
CA ALA A 394 33.55 -72.48 61.74
C ALA A 394 32.29 -72.61 60.87
N GLU A 395 31.22 -73.24 61.37
CA GLU A 395 29.95 -73.37 60.64
C GLU A 395 29.17 -72.05 60.59
N ARG A 396 29.19 -71.26 61.67
CA ARG A 396 28.64 -69.89 61.67
C ARG A 396 29.38 -68.98 60.69
N GLU A 397 30.71 -69.01 60.70
CA GLU A 397 31.50 -68.22 59.75
C GLU A 397 31.21 -68.58 58.29
N ARG A 398 30.98 -69.87 57.99
CA ARG A 398 30.56 -70.30 56.64
C ARG A 398 29.18 -69.74 56.29
N SER A 399 28.21 -69.88 57.18
CA SER A 399 26.85 -69.37 56.97
C SER A 399 26.83 -67.84 56.78
N ASP A 400 27.61 -67.09 57.56
CA ASP A 400 27.68 -65.62 57.44
C ASP A 400 28.36 -65.19 56.14
N ARG A 401 29.42 -65.90 55.70
CA ARG A 401 30.04 -65.67 54.40
C ARG A 401 29.08 -65.97 53.26
N GLU A 402 28.34 -67.06 53.33
CA GLU A 402 27.32 -67.41 52.33
C GLU A 402 26.20 -66.36 52.27
N MET A 403 25.72 -65.86 53.41
CA MET A 403 24.74 -64.77 53.46
C MET A 403 25.28 -63.46 52.86
N LEU A 404 26.55 -63.12 53.11
CA LEU A 404 27.19 -61.95 52.51
C LEU A 404 27.30 -62.08 50.99
N ILE A 405 27.70 -63.26 50.50
CA ILE A 405 27.79 -63.54 49.06
C ILE A 405 26.41 -63.44 48.41
N GLU A 406 25.37 -64.04 49.00
CA GLU A 406 24.01 -63.98 48.49
C GLU A 406 23.45 -62.55 48.50
N LYS A 407 23.71 -61.77 49.56
CA LYS A 407 23.32 -60.35 49.62
C LYS A 407 24.03 -59.52 48.54
N GLN A 408 25.33 -59.75 48.33
CA GLN A 408 26.08 -59.10 47.26
C GLN A 408 25.54 -59.49 45.88
N ARG A 409 25.14 -60.75 45.69
CA ARG A 409 24.53 -61.23 44.44
C ARG A 409 23.23 -60.48 44.14
N ARG A 410 22.34 -60.34 45.14
CA ARG A 410 21.07 -59.59 44.99
C ARG A 410 21.29 -58.12 44.62
N ILE A 411 22.23 -57.44 45.29
CA ILE A 411 22.56 -56.04 44.96
C ILE A 411 23.08 -55.93 43.51
N ASN A 412 23.90 -56.87 43.07
CA ASN A 412 24.41 -56.90 41.70
C ASN A 412 23.28 -57.16 40.68
N GLU A 413 22.35 -58.07 40.98
CA GLU A 413 21.16 -58.33 40.15
C GLU A 413 20.26 -57.09 40.04
N ASP A 414 19.99 -56.40 41.15
CA ASP A 414 19.21 -55.15 41.18
C ASP A 414 19.90 -54.03 40.39
N ASN A 415 21.22 -53.87 40.54
CA ASN A 415 22.00 -52.90 39.78
C ASN A 415 21.96 -53.20 38.28
N GLN A 416 22.05 -54.47 37.88
CA GLN A 416 21.92 -54.88 36.49
C GLN A 416 20.51 -54.61 35.94
N MET A 417 19.47 -54.86 36.72
CA MET A 417 18.09 -54.55 36.34
C MET A 417 17.87 -53.05 36.15
N MET A 418 18.37 -52.22 37.07
CA MET A 418 18.31 -50.76 36.96
C MET A 418 19.10 -50.24 35.75
N ALA A 419 20.28 -50.81 35.47
CA ALA A 419 21.07 -50.45 34.29
C ALA A 419 20.32 -50.80 32.99
N LYS A 420 19.71 -51.99 32.91
CA LYS A 420 18.88 -52.40 31.76
C LYS A 420 17.67 -51.50 31.57
N GLN A 421 16.99 -51.10 32.65
CA GLN A 421 15.86 -50.17 32.59
C GLN A 421 16.29 -48.77 32.10
N LYS A 422 17.41 -48.23 32.61
CA LYS A 422 17.97 -46.94 32.14
C LYS A 422 18.29 -46.99 30.65
N LEU A 423 18.97 -48.06 30.20
CA LEU A 423 19.34 -48.24 28.80
C LEU A 423 18.11 -48.41 27.89
N SER A 424 17.07 -49.09 28.35
CA SER A 424 15.77 -49.20 27.65
C SER A 424 15.09 -47.83 27.53
N MET A 425 15.05 -47.04 28.60
CA MET A 425 14.48 -45.69 28.58
C MET A 425 15.25 -44.75 27.67
N GLU A 426 16.58 -44.82 27.68
CA GLU A 426 17.43 -44.04 26.77
C GLU A 426 17.21 -44.44 25.30
N LYS A 427 17.12 -45.74 25.00
CA LYS A 427 16.75 -46.23 23.66
C LYS A 427 15.37 -45.74 23.23
N ARG A 428 14.38 -45.70 24.12
CA ARG A 428 13.04 -45.15 23.82
C ARG A 428 13.09 -43.66 23.54
N LYS A 429 13.86 -42.88 24.32
CA LYS A 429 14.07 -41.45 24.08
C LYS A 429 14.74 -41.21 22.73
N LYS A 430 15.84 -41.92 22.43
CA LYS A 430 16.52 -41.84 21.14
C LYS A 430 15.59 -42.16 19.97
N LYS A 431 14.79 -43.23 20.06
CA LYS A 431 13.78 -43.55 19.03
C LYS A 431 12.71 -42.47 18.87
N ALA A 432 12.28 -41.83 19.95
CA ALA A 432 11.31 -40.74 19.90
C ALA A 432 11.91 -39.48 19.27
N GLU A 433 13.16 -39.14 19.60
CA GLU A 433 13.91 -38.04 18.98
C GLU A 433 14.18 -38.28 17.50
N GLU A 434 14.55 -39.51 17.11
CA GLU A 434 14.70 -39.92 15.72
C GLU A 434 13.37 -39.78 14.96
N ALA A 435 12.26 -40.29 15.52
CA ALA A 435 10.93 -40.17 14.91
C ALA A 435 10.51 -38.70 14.74
N TYR A 436 10.77 -37.87 15.76
CA TYR A 436 10.53 -36.42 15.71
C TYR A 436 11.37 -35.75 14.62
N SER A 437 12.66 -36.10 14.51
CA SER A 437 13.55 -35.54 13.48
C SER A 437 13.11 -35.92 12.06
N VAL A 438 12.60 -37.14 11.87
CA VAL A 438 12.07 -37.61 10.58
C VAL A 438 10.77 -36.88 10.24
N GLN A 439 9.87 -36.68 11.21
CA GLN A 439 8.66 -35.87 11.00
C GLN A 439 9.02 -34.44 10.60
N PHE A 440 9.97 -33.81 11.29
CA PHE A 440 10.42 -32.45 10.94
C PHE A 440 10.97 -32.35 9.53
N ARG A 441 11.76 -33.34 9.07
CA ARG A 441 12.26 -33.36 7.68
C ARG A 441 11.10 -33.47 6.69
N LYS A 442 10.12 -34.33 6.95
CA LYS A 442 8.93 -34.48 6.10
C LYS A 442 8.08 -33.21 6.06
N ASP A 443 7.88 -32.56 7.20
CA ASP A 443 7.12 -31.31 7.28
C ASP A 443 7.83 -30.18 6.51
N ILE A 444 9.17 -30.12 6.59
CA ILE A 444 9.97 -29.18 5.79
C ILE A 444 9.86 -29.49 4.29
N GLU A 445 9.97 -30.76 3.89
CA GLU A 445 9.82 -31.18 2.50
C GLU A 445 8.43 -30.81 1.96
N LEU A 446 7.37 -31.02 2.74
CA LEU A 446 6.00 -30.68 2.38
C LEU A 446 5.81 -29.16 2.23
N ILE A 447 6.37 -28.36 3.14
CA ILE A 447 6.34 -26.89 3.01
C ILE A 447 7.08 -26.44 1.74
N LEU A 448 8.24 -27.01 1.44
CA LEU A 448 9.00 -26.69 0.23
C LEU A 448 8.24 -27.10 -1.04
N GLU A 449 7.54 -28.23 -1.02
CA GLU A 449 6.72 -28.69 -2.13
C GLU A 449 5.49 -27.78 -2.35
N GLU A 450 4.81 -27.37 -1.28
CA GLU A 450 3.75 -26.37 -1.35
C GLU A 450 4.23 -25.02 -1.88
N GLU A 451 5.43 -24.57 -1.49
CA GLU A 451 6.03 -23.35 -2.02
C GLU A 451 6.35 -23.47 -3.51
N ARG A 452 6.89 -24.62 -3.95
CA ARG A 452 7.12 -24.89 -5.38
C ARG A 452 5.82 -24.90 -6.16
N GLU A 453 4.75 -25.52 -5.64
CA GLU A 453 3.44 -25.48 -6.28
C GLU A 453 2.88 -24.07 -6.39
N LYS A 454 2.99 -23.26 -5.32
CA LYS A 454 2.57 -21.85 -5.35
C LYS A 454 3.34 -21.06 -6.39
N GLN A 455 4.65 -21.31 -6.53
CA GLN A 455 5.47 -20.68 -7.56
C GLN A 455 5.10 -21.14 -8.98
N MET A 456 4.82 -22.43 -9.18
CA MET A 456 4.38 -22.96 -10.47
C MET A 456 3.02 -22.39 -10.88
N LYS A 457 2.04 -22.37 -9.97
CA LYS A 457 0.74 -21.72 -10.18
C LYS A 457 0.89 -20.23 -10.50
N LYS A 458 1.82 -19.55 -9.83
CA LYS A 458 2.12 -18.15 -10.14
C LYS A 458 2.70 -17.98 -11.55
N LYS A 459 3.67 -18.82 -11.94
CA LYS A 459 4.23 -18.81 -13.29
C LYS A 459 3.18 -19.10 -14.37
N GLU A 460 2.26 -20.01 -14.08
CA GLU A 460 1.14 -20.33 -14.98
C GLU A 460 0.19 -19.14 -15.13
N MET A 461 -0.22 -18.51 -14.02
CA MET A 461 -1.02 -17.26 -14.08
C MET A 461 -0.28 -16.12 -14.81
N ASP A 462 1.02 -15.97 -14.58
CA ASP A 462 1.83 -14.95 -15.27
C ASP A 462 1.91 -15.25 -16.78
N LYS A 463 1.98 -16.53 -17.17
CA LYS A 463 1.94 -16.97 -18.57
C LYS A 463 0.60 -16.67 -19.21
N ASP A 464 -0.51 -17.02 -18.55
CA ASP A 464 -1.87 -16.73 -19.03
C ASP A 464 -2.09 -15.22 -19.18
N HIS A 465 -1.63 -14.43 -18.22
CA HIS A 465 -1.69 -12.97 -18.29
C HIS A 465 -0.84 -12.41 -19.46
N CYS A 466 0.34 -12.97 -19.69
CA CYS A 466 1.15 -12.61 -20.87
C CYS A 466 0.45 -12.98 -22.18
N GLU A 467 -0.25 -14.11 -22.24
CA GLU A 467 -1.04 -14.52 -23.41
C GLU A 467 -2.22 -13.57 -23.65
N GLN A 468 -2.95 -13.18 -22.60
CA GLN A 468 -4.01 -12.17 -22.70
C GLN A 468 -3.48 -10.81 -23.18
N LEU A 469 -2.31 -10.38 -22.69
CA LEU A 469 -1.69 -9.14 -23.16
C LEU A 469 -1.28 -9.23 -24.63
N LYS A 470 -0.72 -10.36 -25.07
CA LYS A 470 -0.42 -10.60 -26.49
C LYS A 470 -1.68 -10.54 -27.35
N GLU A 471 -2.79 -11.10 -26.86
CA GLU A 471 -4.07 -11.04 -27.56
C GLU A 471 -4.61 -9.60 -27.64
N GLN A 472 -4.53 -8.82 -26.56
CA GLN A 472 -4.89 -7.40 -26.58
C GLN A 472 -4.04 -6.57 -27.54
N ILE A 473 -2.73 -6.85 -27.60
CA ILE A 473 -1.82 -6.21 -28.56
C ILE A 473 -2.24 -6.57 -29.99
N LYS A 474 -2.48 -7.85 -30.28
CA LYS A 474 -2.97 -8.29 -31.59
C LYS A 474 -4.32 -7.65 -31.96
N MET A 475 -5.24 -7.51 -31.02
CA MET A 475 -6.53 -6.85 -31.25
C MET A 475 -6.34 -5.35 -31.54
N ARG A 476 -5.40 -4.68 -30.86
CA ARG A 476 -5.05 -3.29 -31.15
C ARG A 476 -4.32 -3.13 -32.48
N GLU A 477 -3.46 -4.08 -32.84
CA GLU A 477 -2.77 -4.09 -34.14
C GLU A 477 -3.79 -4.29 -35.26
N LYS A 478 -4.69 -5.28 -35.15
CA LYS A 478 -5.82 -5.44 -36.09
C LYS A 478 -6.70 -4.20 -36.16
N ALA A 479 -7.10 -3.62 -35.03
CA ALA A 479 -7.89 -2.39 -35.02
C ALA A 479 -7.14 -1.20 -35.63
N LYS A 480 -5.81 -1.16 -35.52
CA LYS A 480 -4.97 -0.16 -36.19
C LYS A 480 -4.91 -0.43 -37.68
N GLU A 481 -4.69 -1.66 -38.12
CA GLU A 481 -4.69 -2.04 -39.54
C GLU A 481 -6.05 -1.74 -40.17
N GLU A 482 -7.16 -2.14 -39.53
CA GLU A 482 -8.53 -1.83 -39.96
C GLU A 482 -8.83 -0.31 -39.97
N CYS A 483 -8.17 0.48 -39.14
CA CYS A 483 -8.34 1.94 -39.08
C CYS A 483 -7.37 2.71 -39.99
N LEU A 484 -6.21 2.14 -40.34
CA LEU A 484 -5.23 2.71 -41.27
C LEU A 484 -5.60 2.41 -42.74
N ASP A 485 -6.28 1.30 -43.01
CA ASP A 485 -6.83 0.94 -44.32
C ASP A 485 -8.29 1.38 -44.52
N CYS A 486 -8.72 2.44 -43.84
CA CYS A 486 -10.00 3.11 -44.11
C CYS A 486 -9.78 4.42 -44.90
N PRO A 487 -9.44 4.37 -46.21
CA PRO A 487 -9.42 5.56 -47.07
C PRO A 487 -10.84 6.07 -47.38
N HIS A 488 -11.86 5.54 -46.70
CA HIS A 488 -13.25 5.93 -46.86
C HIS A 488 -13.71 6.70 -45.63
N MET A 489 -14.33 7.85 -45.88
CA MET A 489 -15.04 8.64 -44.87
C MET A 489 -15.91 7.73 -44.00
N THR A 490 -15.88 7.96 -42.68
CA THR A 490 -16.74 7.26 -41.73
C THR A 490 -18.22 7.48 -42.09
N ASP A 491 -19.11 6.56 -41.72
CA ASP A 491 -20.52 6.64 -42.13
C ASP A 491 -21.23 7.92 -41.63
N ILE A 492 -20.74 8.49 -40.53
CA ILE A 492 -21.19 9.78 -39.99
C ILE A 492 -20.73 10.93 -40.90
N GLU A 493 -19.46 10.92 -41.33
CA GLU A 493 -18.94 11.90 -42.29
C GLU A 493 -19.63 11.78 -43.65
N LYS A 494 -19.89 10.55 -44.13
CA LYS A 494 -20.70 10.31 -45.35
C LYS A 494 -22.13 10.84 -45.21
N SER A 495 -22.72 10.76 -44.02
CA SER A 495 -24.03 11.33 -43.73
C SER A 495 -24.01 12.85 -43.75
N MET A 496 -23.03 13.48 -43.10
CA MET A 496 -22.88 14.95 -43.09
C MET A 496 -22.59 15.51 -44.47
N ASN A 497 -21.76 14.82 -45.25
CA ASN A 497 -21.37 15.24 -46.59
C ASN A 497 -22.32 14.73 -47.69
N ARG A 498 -23.42 14.06 -47.33
CA ARG A 498 -24.35 13.41 -48.28
C ARG A 498 -24.90 14.38 -49.33
N GLU A 499 -25.19 15.61 -48.93
CA GLU A 499 -25.70 16.67 -49.82
C GLU A 499 -24.64 17.08 -50.86
N ILE A 500 -23.39 17.22 -50.42
CA ILE A 500 -22.25 17.61 -51.25
C ILE A 500 -21.87 16.46 -52.20
N MET A 501 -21.83 15.22 -51.69
CA MET A 501 -21.59 14.03 -52.50
C MET A 501 -22.66 13.86 -53.59
N ARG A 502 -23.95 14.05 -53.25
CA ARG A 502 -25.04 14.04 -54.25
C ARG A 502 -24.92 15.15 -55.29
N ARG A 503 -24.41 16.33 -54.93
CA ARG A 503 -24.14 17.41 -55.90
C ARG A 503 -22.97 17.05 -56.81
N ILE A 504 -21.90 16.47 -56.27
CA ILE A 504 -20.76 16.00 -57.06
C ILE A 504 -21.18 14.85 -58.00
N GLU A 505 -22.07 13.95 -57.58
CA GLU A 505 -22.56 12.84 -58.43
C GLU A 505 -23.48 13.30 -59.56
N ASN A 506 -24.37 14.28 -59.31
CA ASN A 506 -25.40 14.68 -60.28
C ASN A 506 -24.98 15.84 -61.20
N ASP A 507 -23.96 16.63 -60.84
CA ASP A 507 -23.58 17.84 -61.56
C ASP A 507 -22.30 17.61 -62.39
N SER A 508 -22.48 17.21 -63.66
CA SER A 508 -21.40 16.84 -64.59
C SER A 508 -20.32 17.92 -64.75
N ILE A 509 -20.71 19.20 -64.66
CA ILE A 509 -19.80 20.34 -64.78
C ILE A 509 -18.84 20.44 -63.58
N VAL A 510 -19.32 20.03 -62.40
CA VAL A 510 -18.54 20.06 -61.15
C VAL A 510 -17.55 18.89 -61.14
N GLN A 511 -17.95 17.70 -61.61
CA GLN A 511 -17.03 16.56 -61.75
C GLN A 511 -15.85 16.87 -62.67
N GLU A 512 -16.12 17.47 -63.83
CA GLU A 512 -15.09 17.80 -64.81
C GLU A 512 -14.09 18.85 -64.28
N LYS A 513 -14.57 19.81 -63.48
CA LYS A 513 -13.73 20.79 -62.78
C LYS A 513 -12.88 20.16 -61.67
N ILE A 514 -13.42 19.19 -60.93
CA ILE A 514 -12.69 18.46 -59.88
C ILE A 514 -11.59 17.60 -60.50
N LEU A 515 -11.89 16.87 -61.57
CA LEU A 515 -10.92 16.04 -62.29
C LEU A 515 -9.77 16.89 -62.87
N LYS A 516 -10.08 18.02 -63.52
CA LYS A 516 -9.05 18.98 -63.98
C LYS A 516 -8.15 19.46 -62.84
N ARG A 517 -8.71 19.77 -61.68
CA ARG A 517 -7.95 20.22 -60.49
C ARG A 517 -7.10 19.11 -59.86
N MET A 518 -7.56 17.86 -59.87
CA MET A 518 -6.76 16.73 -59.38
C MET A 518 -5.53 16.50 -60.27
N VAL A 519 -5.71 16.55 -61.59
CA VAL A 519 -4.61 16.43 -62.56
C VAL A 519 -3.62 17.61 -62.42
N GLU A 520 -4.11 18.85 -62.26
CA GLU A 520 -3.24 20.01 -62.00
C GLU A 520 -2.47 19.91 -60.68
N ASN A 521 -3.07 19.34 -59.63
CA ASN A 521 -2.42 19.16 -58.33
C ASN A 521 -1.38 18.03 -58.34
N GLU A 522 -1.60 16.97 -59.12
CA GLU A 522 -0.57 15.96 -59.37
C GLU A 522 0.61 16.54 -60.17
N GLN A 523 0.33 17.37 -61.17
CA GLN A 523 1.40 18.06 -61.93
C GLN A 523 2.20 19.06 -61.07
N LYS A 524 1.59 19.69 -60.05
CA LYS A 524 2.29 20.56 -59.10
C LYS A 524 3.14 19.81 -58.07
N LYS A 525 2.81 18.56 -57.73
CA LYS A 525 3.63 17.72 -56.84
C LYS A 525 4.89 17.17 -57.51
N VAL A 526 4.97 17.24 -58.85
CA VAL A 526 6.09 16.70 -59.65
C VAL A 526 7.10 17.79 -60.07
N LYS A 527 6.97 19.05 -59.63
CA LYS A 527 8.09 20.02 -59.79
C LYS A 527 9.18 19.72 -58.75
N PRO A 528 10.36 19.21 -59.16
CA PRO A 528 11.47 18.99 -58.24
C PRO A 528 12.07 20.35 -57.87
N VAL A 529 12.46 20.46 -56.61
CA VAL A 529 13.40 21.45 -56.11
C VAL A 529 14.76 21.11 -56.74
N GLU A 530 15.01 21.64 -57.93
CA GLU A 530 16.37 21.81 -58.47
C GLU A 530 16.59 23.31 -58.65
N ALA A 531 17.51 23.85 -57.83
CA ALA A 531 18.25 25.11 -57.95
C ALA A 531 18.23 25.87 -56.62
N GLU A 532 19.31 25.72 -55.85
CA GLU A 532 20.15 26.85 -55.40
C GLU A 532 21.40 26.25 -54.71
N GLU A 533 22.49 26.21 -55.49
CA GLU A 533 23.87 26.28 -54.99
C GLU A 533 24.17 27.70 -54.50
#